data_AF-A0A2A5DW20-F1
#
_entry.id   AF-A0A2A5DW20-F1
#
_cell.length_a   1.000
_cell.length_b   1.000
_cell.length_c   1.000
_cell.angle_alpha   90.00
_cell.angle_beta   90.00
_cell.angle_gamma   90.00
#
_symmetry.space_group_name_H-M   'P 1'
#
loop_
_entity.id
_entity.type
_entity.pdbx_description
1 polymer ?
#
loop_
_entity_poly.entity_id
_entity_poly.type
_entity_poly.pdbx_seq_one_letter_code
_entity_poly.pdbx_strand_id
1 'polypeptide(L)' 'MSELKKQVQAAVRAIRKHNKSKPKIGIVLGTGLGALANKIKVTTRIYYEDIPHFPTSTVE' A
#
# COMPACT_ATOMS: atom_id res chain seq x y z
N MET A 1 -12.75 -6.96 19.67
CA MET A 1 -11.76 -6.61 18.61
C MET A 1 -11.62 -5.11 18.59
N SER A 2 -10.40 -4.57 18.71
CA SER A 2 -10.20 -3.11 18.67
C SER A 2 -10.59 -2.51 17.31
N GLU A 3 -10.98 -1.24 17.31
CA GLU A 3 -11.39 -0.53 16.09
C GLU A 3 -10.26 -0.49 15.04
N LEU A 4 -9.03 -0.21 15.47
CA LEU A 4 -7.84 -0.25 14.62
C LEU A 4 -7.69 -1.60 13.88
N LYS A 5 -7.97 -2.72 14.56
CA LYS A 5 -7.85 -4.05 13.95
C LYS A 5 -8.88 -4.24 12.83
N LYS A 6 -10.08 -3.67 12.95
CA LYS A 6 -11.10 -3.73 11.88
C LYS A 6 -10.66 -2.93 10.66
N GLN A 7 -10.12 -1.73 10.86
CA GLN A 7 -9.62 -0.85 9.80
C GLN A 7 -8.45 -1.50 9.04
N VAL A 8 -7.46 -2.04 9.77
CA VAL A 8 -6.33 -2.77 9.16
C VAL A 8 -6.83 -3.95 8.32
N GLN A 9 -7.80 -4.72 8.81
CA GLN A 9 -8.36 -5.84 8.04
C GLN A 9 -9.10 -5.38 6.79
N ALA A 10 -9.76 -4.22 6.80
CA ALA A 10 -10.42 -3.66 5.63
C ALA A 10 -9.41 -3.29 4.53
N ALA A 11 -8.32 -2.58 4.91
CA ALA A 11 -7.22 -2.27 4.00
C ALA A 11 -6.56 -3.53 3.42
N VAL A 12 -6.26 -4.53 4.26
CA VAL A 12 -5.69 -5.82 3.82
C VAL A 12 -6.61 -6.53 2.83
N ARG A 13 -7.92 -6.54 3.07
CA ARG A 13 -8.90 -7.15 2.15
C ARG A 13 -8.92 -6.43 0.80
N ALA A 14 -8.88 -5.10 0.78
CA ALA A 14 -8.84 -4.31 -0.45
C ALA A 14 -7.57 -4.65 -1.25
N ILE A 15 -6.39 -4.55 -0.64
CA ILE A 15 -5.10 -4.85 -1.29
C ILE A 15 -5.09 -6.28 -1.86
N ARG A 16 -5.58 -7.27 -1.11
CA ARG A 16 -5.61 -8.68 -1.54
C ARG A 16 -6.53 -8.98 -2.72
N LYS A 17 -7.52 -8.12 -3.00
CA LYS A 17 -8.35 -8.24 -4.21
C LYS A 17 -7.56 -7.91 -5.47
N HIS A 18 -6.63 -6.95 -5.39
CA HIS A 18 -5.78 -6.55 -6.51
C HIS A 18 -4.56 -7.45 -6.67
N ASN A 19 -3.99 -7.97 -5.57
CA ASN A 19 -2.81 -8.82 -5.62
C ASN A 19 -2.83 -9.92 -4.53
N LYS A 20 -2.72 -11.19 -4.96
CA LYS A 20 -2.71 -12.36 -4.06
C LYS A 20 -1.31 -12.74 -3.55
N SER A 21 -0.27 -12.01 -3.94
CA SER A 21 1.09 -12.23 -3.47
C SER A 21 1.19 -12.06 -1.96
N LYS A 22 2.16 -12.77 -1.37
CA LYS A 22 2.49 -12.71 0.06
C LYS A 22 3.89 -12.14 0.20
N PRO A 23 4.09 -10.82 0.01
CA PRO A 23 5.41 -10.22 0.12
C PRO A 23 5.96 -10.45 1.52
N LYS A 24 7.23 -10.85 1.61
CA LYS A 24 7.94 -11.05 2.89
C LYS A 24 8.61 -9.76 3.38
N ILE A 25 8.80 -8.79 2.49
CA ILE A 25 9.52 -7.54 2.74
C ILE A 25 8.61 -6.39 2.29
N GLY A 26 8.51 -5.37 3.13
CA GLY A 26 7.90 -4.08 2.81
C GLY A 26 8.96 -2.99 2.81
N ILE A 27 8.86 -2.04 1.88
CA ILE A 27 9.78 -0.91 1.75
C ILE A 27 8.93 0.36 1.73
N VAL A 28 9.29 1.35 2.56
CA VAL A 28 8.72 2.69 2.52
C VAL A 28 9.75 3.62 1.91
N LEU A 29 9.39 4.31 0.82
CA LEU A 29 10.27 5.25 0.14
C LEU A 29 10.00 6.65 0.67
N GLY A 30 10.99 7.27 1.31
CA GLY A 30 10.96 8.69 1.68
C GLY A 30 11.21 9.61 0.49
N THR A 31 11.17 10.91 0.75
CA THR A 31 11.44 11.97 -0.24
C THR A 31 12.78 11.75 -0.93
N GLY A 32 12.82 11.88 -2.26
CA GLY A 32 14.02 11.70 -3.07
C GLY A 32 14.39 10.25 -3.40
N LEU A 33 13.71 9.24 -2.82
CA LEU A 33 14.03 7.82 -3.04
C LEU A 33 13.15 7.13 -4.11
N GLY A 34 12.35 7.90 -4.86
CA GLY A 34 11.44 7.38 -5.89
C GLY A 34 12.16 6.62 -7.02
N ALA A 35 13.42 6.92 -7.29
CA ALA A 35 14.21 6.22 -8.30
C ALA A 35 14.36 4.71 -8.03
N LEU A 36 14.28 4.28 -6.75
CA LEU A 36 14.31 2.86 -6.41
C LEU A 36 13.06 2.14 -6.92
N ALA A 37 11.88 2.78 -6.87
CA ALA A 37 10.65 2.21 -7.39
C ALA A 37 10.74 1.91 -8.89
N ASN A 38 11.44 2.74 -9.66
CA ASN A 38 11.63 2.55 -11.10
C ASN A 38 12.46 1.30 -11.44
N LYS A 39 13.28 0.80 -10.51
CA LYS A 39 14.04 -0.44 -10.68
C LYS A 39 13.24 -1.70 -10.30
N ILE A 40 12.08 -1.54 -9.68
CA ILE A 40 11.23 -2.65 -9.26
C ILE A 40 10.28 -2.98 -10.41
N LYS A 41 10.24 -4.26 -10.81
CA LYS A 41 9.23 -4.74 -11.74
C LYS A 41 7.85 -4.67 -11.08
N VAL A 42 7.02 -3.73 -11.52
CA VAL A 42 5.68 -3.54 -10.99
C VAL A 42 4.75 -4.64 -11.51
N THR A 43 4.22 -5.45 -10.58
CA THR A 43 3.20 -6.48 -10.88
C THR A 43 1.79 -5.99 -10.58
N THR A 44 1.65 -5.05 -9.65
CA THR A 44 0.39 -4.40 -9.29
C THR A 44 0.70 -3.01 -8.75
N ARG A 45 -0.08 -2.03 -9.18
CA ARG A 45 -0.09 -0.66 -8.63
C ARG A 45 -1.46 -0.41 -8.02
N ILE A 46 -1.50 0.13 -6.82
CA ILE A 46 -2.73 0.45 -6.10
C ILE A 46 -2.57 1.88 -5.59
N TYR A 47 -3.51 2.76 -5.91
CA TYR A 47 -3.50 4.13 -5.41
C TYR A 47 -3.96 4.15 -3.95
N TYR A 48 -3.48 5.10 -3.15
CA TYR A 48 -3.84 5.16 -1.73
C TYR A 48 -5.33 5.42 -1.53
N GLU A 49 -5.97 6.17 -2.44
CA GLU A 49 -7.42 6.42 -2.47
C GLU A 49 -8.26 5.15 -2.65
N ASP A 50 -7.69 4.10 -3.26
CA ASP A 50 -8.36 2.80 -3.43
C ASP A 50 -8.29 1.94 -2.16
N ILE A 51 -7.52 2.35 -1.15
CA ILE A 51 -7.29 1.58 0.07
C ILE A 51 -8.10 2.22 1.22
N PRO A 52 -9.11 1.52 1.77
CA PRO A 52 -9.89 2.03 2.88
C PRO A 52 -9.01 2.38 4.08
N HIS A 53 -9.27 3.55 4.69
CA HIS A 53 -8.57 4.07 5.86
C HIS A 53 -7.08 4.42 5.64
N PHE A 54 -6.60 4.40 4.39
CA PHE A 54 -5.28 4.93 4.07
C PHE A 54 -5.33 6.46 3.97
N PRO A 55 -4.27 7.16 4.42
CA PRO A 55 -4.19 8.60 4.24
C PRO A 55 -4.02 8.94 2.76
N THR A 56 -4.68 10.01 2.32
CA THR A 56 -4.38 10.64 1.04
C THR A 56 -3.03 11.35 1.16
N SER A 57 -2.13 11.09 0.22
CA SER A 57 -0.85 11.81 0.16
C SER A 57 -1.15 13.21 -0.36
N THR A 58 -1.01 14.22 0.49
CA THR A 58 -1.29 15.63 0.17
C THR A 58 -0.06 16.36 -0.38
N VAL A 59 0.85 15.67 -1.05
CA VAL A 59 2.07 16.28 -1.57
C VAL A 59 1.90 16.48 -3.08
N GLU A 60 1.72 17.74 -3.48
CA GLU A 60 1.94 18.23 -4.84
C GLU A 60 3.41 18.06 -5.27
#